data_AF-A0A163XKP1-F1
#
_entry.id   AF-A0A163XKP1-F1
#
_cell.length_a   1.000
_cell.length_b   1.000
_cell.length_c   1.000
_cell.angle_alpha   90.00
_cell.angle_beta   90.00
_cell.angle_gamma   90.00
#
_symmetry.space_group_name_H-M   'P 1'
#
loop_
_entity.id
_entity.type
_entity.pdbx_description
1 polymer ?
#
loop_
_entity_poly.entity_id
_entity_poly.type
_entity_poly.pdbx_seq_one_letter_code
_entity_poly.pdbx_strand_id
1 'polypeptide(L)'
;MLLLESHQSLFARPKPQASGFVLPLALTASAVLLLGSASIHTLSLKGRLRLQAAMERDQSADLLRSAAQAFTTMATGVQACLLQWPSATWGLRQHSCSGAEPAALMQGRVADQPWQLLSWQPASGSGDLRLALVDGRRASFRLELAADGAQILGIRAVQLIGRDGSEPLS
;
A
#
# COMPACT_ATOMS: atom_id res chain seq x y z
N MET A 1 16.94 18.12 -60.67
CA MET A 1 17.22 19.21 -59.71
C MET A 1 18.00 18.58 -58.56
N LEU A 2 19.28 18.21 -58.81
CA LEU A 2 20.50 18.93 -58.40
C LEU A 2 20.50 19.16 -56.88
N LEU A 3 21.12 18.26 -56.11
CA LEU A 3 22.55 18.20 -55.69
C LEU A 3 22.64 18.75 -54.27
N LEU A 4 23.04 17.94 -53.28
CA LEU A 4 23.74 18.42 -52.09
C LEU A 4 24.51 17.28 -51.38
N GLU A 5 25.84 17.40 -51.48
CA GLU A 5 26.86 17.13 -50.46
C GLU A 5 26.93 15.76 -49.76
N SER A 6 27.87 14.93 -50.22
CA SER A 6 28.53 13.91 -49.40
C SER A 6 29.98 14.33 -49.13
N HIS A 7 30.19 15.00 -48.00
CA HIS A 7 31.52 15.20 -47.43
C HIS A 7 31.98 13.89 -46.77
N GLN A 8 32.73 13.07 -47.50
CA GLN A 8 33.51 11.98 -46.93
C GLN A 8 34.79 12.54 -46.30
N SER A 9 34.78 12.69 -44.98
CA SER A 9 35.97 13.03 -44.20
C SER A 9 36.95 11.84 -44.17
N LEU A 10 38.01 11.96 -44.95
CA LEU A 10 39.39 11.52 -44.70
C LEU A 10 39.56 10.47 -43.58
N PHE A 11 39.68 9.20 -43.99
CA PHE A 11 40.30 8.15 -43.19
C PHE A 11 41.76 8.53 -42.89
N ALA A 12 42.01 9.06 -41.70
CA ALA A 12 43.36 9.16 -41.15
C ALA A 12 43.86 7.74 -40.82
N ARG A 13 44.86 7.27 -41.57
CA ARG A 13 45.61 6.04 -41.27
C ARG A 13 46.42 6.24 -39.99
N PRO A 14 46.18 5.48 -38.89
CA PRO A 14 47.05 5.56 -37.73
C PRO A 14 48.38 4.87 -38.03
N LYS A 15 49.47 5.56 -37.69
CA LYS A 15 50.86 5.10 -37.77
C LYS A 15 51.11 4.09 -36.63
N PRO A 16 51.72 2.91 -36.88
CA PRO A 16 51.97 1.95 -35.81
C PRO A 16 53.21 2.39 -35.03
N GLN A 17 53.02 2.91 -33.82
CA GLN A 17 54.11 3.16 -32.88
C GLN A 17 53.74 2.64 -31.48
N ALA A 18 54.69 1.91 -30.89
CA ALA A 18 54.73 1.38 -29.53
C ALA A 18 53.70 0.29 -29.17
N SER A 19 53.95 -0.92 -29.67
CA SER A 19 53.45 -2.18 -29.10
C SER A 19 54.06 -2.40 -27.71
N GLY A 20 53.34 -2.03 -26.65
CA GLY A 20 53.77 -2.36 -25.28
C GLY A 20 52.77 -1.99 -24.19
N PHE A 21 52.03 -0.89 -24.35
CA PHE A 21 51.12 -0.39 -23.29
C PHE A 21 49.69 -0.06 -23.75
N VAL A 22 49.39 -0.15 -25.05
CA VAL A 22 48.05 0.17 -25.58
C VAL A 22 47.03 -0.95 -25.32
N LEU A 23 47.49 -2.21 -25.32
CA LEU A 23 46.64 -3.38 -25.05
C LEU A 23 46.01 -3.38 -23.64
N PRO A 24 46.76 -3.13 -22.54
CA PRO A 24 46.17 -3.07 -21.20
C PRO A 24 45.25 -1.84 -21.00
N LEU A 25 45.51 -0.71 -21.67
CA LEU A 25 44.66 0.48 -21.59
C LEU A 25 43.29 0.28 -22.26
N ALA A 26 43.25 -0.38 -23.41
CA ALA A 26 41.99 -0.72 -24.08
C ALA A 26 41.17 -1.73 -23.26
N LEU A 27 41.84 -2.66 -22.57
CA LEU A 27 41.21 -3.64 -21.68
C LEU A 27 40.57 -2.97 -20.46
N THR A 28 41.26 -2.03 -19.80
CA THR A 28 40.71 -1.33 -18.63
C THR A 28 39.55 -0.41 -19.01
N ALA A 29 39.64 0.33 -20.12
CA ALA A 29 38.54 1.17 -20.61
C ALA A 29 37.29 0.35 -20.93
N SER A 30 37.46 -0.80 -21.59
CA SER A 30 36.36 -1.72 -21.88
C SER A 30 35.77 -2.32 -20.59
N ALA A 31 36.62 -2.69 -19.64
CA ALA A 31 36.18 -3.21 -18.35
C ALA A 31 35.35 -2.19 -17.56
N VAL A 32 35.76 -0.92 -17.52
CA VAL A 32 35.02 0.16 -16.86
C VAL A 32 33.67 0.41 -17.55
N LEU A 33 33.62 0.39 -18.88
CA LEU A 33 32.37 0.52 -19.64
C LEU A 33 31.41 -0.63 -19.38
N LEU A 34 31.90 -1.87 -19.36
CA LEU A 34 31.09 -3.05 -19.04
C LEU A 34 30.58 -3.01 -17.59
N LEU A 35 31.41 -2.60 -16.63
CA LEU A 35 31.01 -2.46 -15.23
C LEU A 35 29.97 -1.33 -15.05
N GLY A 36 30.13 -0.22 -15.76
CA GLY A 36 29.18 0.90 -15.77
C GLY A 36 27.82 0.49 -16.35
N SER A 37 27.81 -0.24 -17.47
CA SER A 37 26.58 -0.77 -18.08
C SER A 37 25.86 -1.74 -17.13
N ALA A 38 26.57 -2.73 -16.57
CA ALA A 38 26.00 -3.69 -15.63
C ALA A 38 25.43 -3.02 -14.36
N SER A 39 26.06 -1.94 -13.89
CA SER A 39 25.61 -1.17 -12.72
C SER A 39 24.28 -0.46 -12.97
N ILE A 40 24.09 0.16 -14.14
CA ILE A 40 22.85 0.84 -14.51
C ILE A 40 21.70 -0.16 -14.68
N HIS A 41 21.96 -1.32 -15.29
CA HIS A 41 20.97 -2.38 -15.44
C HIS A 41 20.50 -2.91 -14.08
N THR A 42 21.42 -3.09 -13.12
CA THR A 42 21.08 -3.54 -11.77
C THR A 42 20.29 -2.49 -10.99
N LEU A 43 20.64 -1.20 -11.15
CA LEU A 43 19.97 -0.10 -10.46
C LEU A 43 18.54 0.13 -10.98
N SER A 44 18.33 0.01 -12.30
CA SER A 44 16.99 0.07 -12.91
C SER A 44 16.09 -1.06 -12.42
N LEU A 45 16.59 -2.29 -12.33
CA LEU A 45 15.83 -3.43 -11.81
C LEU A 45 15.44 -3.24 -10.34
N LYS A 46 16.42 -2.86 -9.50
CA LYS A 46 16.17 -2.57 -8.07
C LYS A 46 15.16 -1.41 -7.90
N GLY A 47 15.21 -0.40 -8.77
CA GLY A 47 14.25 0.70 -8.79
C GLY A 47 12.82 0.23 -9.08
N ARG A 48 12.63 -0.62 -10.10
CA ARG A 48 11.32 -1.19 -10.44
C ARG A 48 10.72 -2.03 -9.32
N LEU A 49 11.53 -2.89 -8.69
CA LEU A 49 11.09 -3.72 -7.57
C LEU A 49 10.64 -2.87 -6.38
N ARG A 50 11.37 -1.80 -6.06
CA ARG A 50 10.98 -0.86 -4.99
C ARG A 50 9.68 -0.14 -5.30
N LEU A 51 9.50 0.30 -6.55
CA LEU A 51 8.29 0.96 -6.98
C LEU A 51 7.08 0.03 -6.88
N GLN A 52 7.21 -1.22 -7.36
CA GLN A 52 6.16 -2.22 -7.26
C GLN A 52 5.77 -2.49 -5.80
N ALA A 53 6.75 -2.70 -4.93
CA ALA A 53 6.50 -2.90 -3.51
C ALA A 53 5.82 -1.69 -2.84
N ALA A 54 6.15 -0.45 -3.26
CA ALA A 54 5.48 0.74 -2.78
C ALA A 54 4.02 0.80 -3.25
N MET A 55 3.77 0.56 -4.53
CA MET A 55 2.42 0.56 -5.10
C MET A 55 1.51 -0.50 -4.46
N GLU A 56 2.04 -1.69 -4.19
CA GLU A 56 1.29 -2.75 -3.48
C GLU A 56 0.91 -2.34 -2.06
N ARG A 57 1.82 -1.65 -1.35
CA ARG A 57 1.55 -1.14 0.00
C ARG A 57 0.48 -0.05 -0.02
N ASP A 58 0.58 0.91 -0.94
CA ASP A 58 -0.39 1.99 -1.05
C ASP A 58 -1.77 1.46 -1.42
N GLN A 59 -1.85 0.56 -2.40
CA GLN A 59 -3.10 -0.10 -2.78
C GLN A 59 -3.71 -0.88 -1.61
N SER A 60 -2.89 -1.52 -0.78
CA SER A 60 -3.37 -2.23 0.42
C SER A 60 -3.96 -1.28 1.46
N ALA A 61 -3.31 -0.13 1.69
CA ALA A 61 -3.80 0.88 2.63
C ALA A 61 -5.10 1.50 2.14
N ASP A 62 -5.23 1.72 0.83
CA ASP A 62 -6.43 2.29 0.22
C ASP A 62 -7.64 1.36 0.27
N LEU A 63 -7.43 0.05 0.05
CA LEU A 63 -8.50 -0.95 0.23
C LEU A 63 -8.99 -1.00 1.67
N LEU A 64 -8.07 -0.99 2.63
CA LEU A 64 -8.41 -0.98 4.06
C LEU A 64 -9.13 0.31 4.46
N ARG A 65 -8.70 1.47 3.95
CA ARG A 65 -9.37 2.75 4.19
C ARG A 65 -10.78 2.76 3.59
N SER A 66 -10.95 2.21 2.40
CA SER A 66 -12.26 2.07 1.77
C SER A 66 -13.16 1.12 2.56
N ALA A 67 -12.62 0.04 3.15
CA ALA A 67 -13.37 -0.83 4.06
C ALA A 67 -13.83 -0.10 5.34
N ALA A 68 -12.97 0.74 5.92
CA ALA A 68 -13.34 1.58 7.05
C ALA A 68 -14.46 2.56 6.69
N GLN A 69 -14.38 3.20 5.51
CA GLN A 69 -15.44 4.06 5.00
C GLN A 69 -16.76 3.29 4.84
N ALA A 70 -16.72 2.08 4.25
CA ALA A 70 -17.90 1.23 4.12
C ALA A 70 -18.53 0.91 5.48
N PHE A 71 -17.71 0.58 6.50
CA PHE A 71 -18.18 0.43 7.87
C PHE A 71 -18.87 1.70 8.39
N THR A 72 -18.27 2.87 8.20
CA THR A 72 -18.85 4.15 8.66
C THR A 72 -20.22 4.41 8.03
N THR A 73 -20.40 4.07 6.76
CA THR A 73 -21.69 4.21 6.05
C THR A 73 -22.73 3.26 6.61
N MET A 74 -22.37 2.01 6.87
CA MET A 74 -23.29 1.01 7.43
C MET A 74 -23.65 1.31 8.89
N ALA A 75 -22.74 1.93 9.65
CA ALA A 75 -22.94 2.30 11.04
C ALA A 75 -23.74 3.61 11.23
N THR A 76 -24.62 3.93 10.28
CA THR A 76 -25.53 5.09 10.36
C THR A 76 -26.98 4.64 10.61
N GLY A 77 -27.89 5.60 10.80
CA GLY A 77 -29.32 5.32 10.98
C GLY A 77 -29.58 4.45 12.21
N VAL A 78 -30.29 3.33 12.04
CA VAL A 78 -30.63 2.43 13.16
C VAL A 78 -29.41 1.74 13.77
N GLN A 79 -28.35 1.53 12.98
CA GLN A 79 -27.14 0.85 13.44
C GLN A 79 -26.23 1.74 14.30
N ALA A 80 -26.40 3.08 14.20
CA ALA A 80 -25.67 4.09 14.95
C ALA A 80 -25.69 3.83 16.48
N CYS A 81 -26.82 3.34 17.00
CA CYS A 81 -26.98 3.03 18.42
C CYS A 81 -25.95 2.01 18.94
N LEU A 82 -25.53 1.06 18.10
CA LEU A 82 -24.54 0.05 18.49
C LEU A 82 -23.15 0.65 18.74
N LEU A 83 -22.82 1.80 18.13
CA LEU A 83 -21.51 2.43 18.24
C LEU A 83 -21.17 2.88 19.66
N GLN A 84 -22.17 3.09 20.52
CA GLN A 84 -21.97 3.44 21.93
C GLN A 84 -21.37 2.29 22.76
N TRP A 85 -21.35 1.07 22.21
CA TRP A 85 -20.96 -0.14 22.92
C TRP A 85 -19.83 -0.88 22.19
N PRO A 86 -18.96 -1.60 22.92
CA PRO A 86 -17.96 -2.46 22.30
C PRO A 86 -18.62 -3.57 21.46
N SER A 87 -18.03 -3.94 20.31
CA SER A 87 -18.63 -4.94 19.41
C SER A 87 -18.89 -6.29 20.07
N ALA A 88 -18.06 -6.68 21.02
CA ALA A 88 -18.23 -7.90 21.81
C ALA A 88 -19.56 -7.95 22.59
N THR A 89 -20.18 -6.79 22.84
CA THR A 89 -21.42 -6.67 23.62
C THR A 89 -22.66 -6.39 22.77
N TRP A 90 -22.54 -6.20 21.46
CA TRP A 90 -23.66 -5.83 20.59
C TRP A 90 -24.82 -6.84 20.63
N GLY A 91 -24.52 -8.14 20.71
CA GLY A 91 -25.56 -9.18 20.85
C GLY A 91 -26.39 -9.03 22.13
N LEU A 92 -25.79 -8.51 23.21
CA LEU A 92 -26.49 -8.26 24.48
C LEU A 92 -27.30 -6.95 24.45
N ARG A 93 -26.99 -6.05 23.52
CA ARG A 93 -27.58 -4.70 23.38
C ARG A 93 -28.68 -4.62 22.33
N GLN A 94 -29.03 -5.72 21.68
CA GLN A 94 -30.06 -5.74 20.63
C GLN A 94 -31.41 -5.18 21.10
N HIS A 95 -31.77 -5.40 22.37
CA HIS A 95 -33.01 -4.85 22.97
C HIS A 95 -32.93 -3.35 23.25
N SER A 96 -31.72 -2.80 23.48
CA SER A 96 -31.50 -1.38 23.74
C SER A 96 -31.46 -0.57 22.43
N CYS A 97 -31.06 -1.20 21.33
CA CYS A 97 -30.99 -0.61 20.00
C CYS A 97 -32.08 -1.19 19.09
N SER A 98 -33.31 -0.70 19.26
CA SER A 98 -34.47 -1.17 18.49
C SER A 98 -34.22 -1.05 16.98
N GLY A 99 -34.33 -2.17 16.27
CA GLY A 99 -34.13 -2.24 14.82
C GLY A 99 -32.67 -2.28 14.37
N ALA A 100 -31.71 -2.17 15.29
CA ALA A 100 -30.31 -2.42 14.98
C ALA A 100 -30.04 -3.91 14.86
N GLU A 101 -29.18 -4.28 13.91
CA GLU A 101 -28.81 -5.65 13.63
C GLU A 101 -27.29 -5.76 13.71
N PRO A 102 -26.74 -6.33 14.80
CA PRO A 102 -25.30 -6.45 14.98
C PRO A 102 -24.60 -7.14 13.79
N ALA A 103 -25.25 -8.16 13.21
CA ALA A 103 -24.71 -8.91 12.07
C ALA A 103 -24.45 -8.02 10.83
N ALA A 104 -25.22 -6.94 10.65
CA ALA A 104 -25.06 -6.01 9.53
C ALA A 104 -23.75 -5.21 9.60
N LEU A 105 -23.16 -5.05 10.79
CA LEU A 105 -21.88 -4.34 10.99
C LEU A 105 -20.67 -5.28 11.09
N MET A 106 -20.90 -6.60 11.25
CA MET A 106 -19.83 -7.57 11.45
C MET A 106 -19.03 -7.86 10.17
N GLN A 107 -19.63 -7.64 9.00
CA GLN A 107 -19.01 -7.92 7.72
C GLN A 107 -19.60 -7.05 6.62
N GLY A 108 -18.84 -6.85 5.56
CA GLY A 108 -19.28 -6.12 4.38
C GLY A 108 -18.38 -6.40 3.19
N ARG A 109 -18.55 -5.61 2.14
CA ARG A 109 -17.71 -5.66 0.95
C ARG A 109 -17.27 -4.26 0.54
N VAL A 110 -16.09 -4.17 -0.04
CA VAL A 110 -15.58 -2.99 -0.72
C VAL A 110 -14.96 -3.40 -2.04
N ALA A 111 -15.44 -2.84 -3.15
CA ALA A 111 -15.24 -3.44 -4.47
C ALA A 111 -15.57 -4.94 -4.44
N ASP A 112 -14.63 -5.81 -4.84
CA ASP A 112 -14.78 -7.27 -4.79
C ASP A 112 -14.16 -7.92 -3.54
N GLN A 113 -13.67 -7.11 -2.58
CA GLN A 113 -13.00 -7.63 -1.39
C GLN A 113 -13.97 -7.64 -0.19
N PRO A 114 -14.29 -8.83 0.38
CA PRO A 114 -14.98 -8.92 1.64
C PRO A 114 -14.09 -8.43 2.78
N TRP A 115 -14.72 -7.77 3.74
CA TRP A 115 -14.09 -7.35 4.98
C TRP A 115 -14.91 -7.80 6.18
N GLN A 116 -14.25 -7.98 7.31
CA GLN A 116 -14.82 -8.39 8.58
C GLN A 116 -14.40 -7.43 9.69
N LEU A 117 -15.33 -7.14 10.59
CA LEU A 117 -15.06 -6.46 11.85
C LEU A 117 -14.34 -7.40 12.80
N LEU A 118 -13.14 -7.01 13.22
CA LEU A 118 -12.41 -7.71 14.29
C LEU A 118 -12.85 -7.20 15.66
N SER A 119 -12.90 -5.87 15.81
CA SER A 119 -13.35 -5.24 17.05
C SER A 119 -13.76 -3.79 16.83
N TRP A 120 -14.75 -3.35 17.59
CA TRP A 120 -15.06 -1.94 17.80
C TRP A 120 -14.98 -1.62 19.28
N GLN A 121 -14.26 -0.56 19.64
CA GLN A 121 -14.12 -0.10 21.02
C GLN A 121 -14.41 1.41 21.08
N PRO A 122 -15.56 1.84 21.64
CA PRO A 122 -15.83 3.26 21.81
C PRO A 122 -14.99 3.86 22.94
N ALA A 123 -14.64 5.12 22.79
CA ALA A 123 -13.96 5.97 23.75
C ALA A 123 -14.63 7.37 23.77
N SER A 124 -14.26 8.23 24.73
CA SER A 124 -14.81 9.59 24.79
C SER A 124 -14.43 10.38 23.53
N GLY A 125 -15.43 10.70 22.69
CA GLY A 125 -15.26 11.47 21.44
C GLY A 125 -14.52 10.74 20.30
N SER A 126 -14.24 9.45 20.46
CA SER A 126 -13.56 8.65 19.43
C SER A 126 -13.87 7.16 19.56
N GLY A 127 -13.46 6.34 18.60
CA GLY A 127 -13.52 4.90 18.75
C GLY A 127 -12.45 4.19 17.93
N ASP A 128 -11.95 3.09 18.46
CA ASP A 128 -10.96 2.26 17.80
C ASP A 128 -11.67 1.14 17.03
N LEU A 129 -11.59 1.20 15.71
CA LEU A 129 -12.13 0.24 14.77
C LEU A 129 -11.01 -0.67 14.28
N ARG A 130 -11.17 -2.00 14.36
CA ARG A 130 -10.24 -2.97 13.75
C ARG A 130 -10.96 -3.80 12.71
N LEU A 131 -10.39 -3.85 11.51
CA LEU A 131 -10.94 -4.58 10.37
C LEU A 131 -9.91 -5.58 9.82
N ALA A 132 -10.42 -6.65 9.22
CA ALA A 132 -9.68 -7.59 8.40
C ALA A 132 -10.28 -7.67 7.00
N LEU A 133 -9.46 -7.79 5.97
CA LEU A 133 -9.86 -8.23 4.65
C LEU A 133 -9.81 -9.77 4.58
N VAL A 134 -10.55 -10.39 3.66
CA VAL A 134 -10.56 -11.85 3.50
C VAL A 134 -9.18 -12.45 3.19
N ASP A 135 -8.30 -11.64 2.58
CA ASP A 135 -6.92 -12.04 2.30
C ASP A 135 -5.98 -11.96 3.51
N GLY A 136 -6.54 -11.72 4.70
CA GLY A 136 -5.84 -11.70 5.98
C GLY A 136 -5.22 -10.37 6.35
N ARG A 137 -5.20 -9.35 5.47
CA ARG A 137 -4.68 -8.01 5.81
C ARG A 137 -5.55 -7.34 6.86
N ARG A 138 -4.93 -6.68 7.83
CA ARG A 138 -5.60 -6.05 8.98
C ARG A 138 -5.16 -4.61 9.19
N ALA A 139 -6.07 -3.78 9.67
CA ALA A 139 -5.76 -2.43 10.13
C ALA A 139 -6.62 -2.01 11.32
N SER A 140 -6.08 -1.10 12.13
CA SER A 140 -6.85 -0.32 13.09
C SER A 140 -7.02 1.12 12.61
N PHE A 141 -8.19 1.66 12.88
CA PHE A 141 -8.58 3.01 12.58
C PHE A 141 -9.05 3.70 13.85
N ARG A 142 -8.62 4.95 14.03
CA ARG A 142 -9.24 5.83 15.02
C ARG A 142 -10.31 6.66 14.34
N LEU A 143 -11.55 6.45 14.75
CA LEU A 143 -12.72 7.21 14.31
C LEU A 143 -13.00 8.33 15.29
N GLU A 144 -13.45 9.47 14.78
CA GLU A 144 -14.02 10.53 15.60
C GLU A 144 -15.49 10.27 15.80
N LEU A 145 -15.97 10.41 17.03
CA LEU A 145 -17.37 10.28 17.36
C LEU A 145 -17.95 11.62 17.78
N ALA A 146 -19.22 11.83 17.47
CA ALA A 146 -20.00 12.91 18.06
C ALA A 146 -20.12 12.73 19.58
N ALA A 147 -20.54 13.79 20.28
CA ALA A 147 -20.66 13.79 21.73
C ALA A 147 -21.63 12.72 22.28
N ASP A 148 -22.60 12.31 21.46
CA ASP A 148 -23.54 11.23 21.78
C ASP A 148 -22.96 9.82 21.59
N GLY A 149 -21.76 9.70 21.00
CA GLY A 149 -21.10 8.42 20.69
C GLY A 149 -21.80 7.59 19.61
N ALA A 150 -22.86 8.10 18.99
CA ALA A 150 -23.69 7.38 18.03
C ALA A 150 -23.41 7.78 16.58
N GLN A 151 -22.66 8.85 16.33
CA GLN A 151 -22.32 9.30 14.99
C GLN A 151 -20.80 9.33 14.77
N ILE A 152 -20.35 8.80 13.64
CA ILE A 152 -18.95 8.92 13.18
C ILE A 152 -18.80 10.21 12.39
N LEU A 153 -17.86 11.06 12.81
CA LEU A 153 -17.57 12.36 12.19
C LEU A 153 -16.41 12.29 11.18
N GLY A 154 -15.48 11.34 11.39
CA GLY A 154 -14.27 11.25 10.56
C GLY A 154 -13.41 10.02 10.87
N ILE A 155 -12.46 9.76 9.97
CA ILE A 155 -11.45 8.70 10.10
C ILE A 155 -10.08 9.38 10.16
N ARG A 156 -9.38 9.29 11.30
CA ARG A 156 -8.13 10.05 11.53
C ARG A 156 -6.85 9.30 11.20
N ALA A 157 -6.75 8.03 11.60
CA ALA A 157 -5.50 7.29 11.52
C ALA A 157 -5.72 5.92 10.94
N VAL A 158 -4.79 5.46 10.10
CA VAL A 158 -4.71 4.07 9.64
C VAL A 158 -3.42 3.49 10.19
N GLN A 159 -3.52 2.43 10.99
CA GLN A 159 -2.36 1.65 11.40
C GLN A 159 -2.52 0.25 10.83
N LEU A 160 -1.63 -0.12 9.92
CA LEU A 160 -1.56 -1.48 9.40
C LEU A 160 -1.07 -2.41 10.53
N ILE A 161 -1.86 -3.43 10.85
CA ILE A 161 -1.55 -4.37 11.93
C ILE A 161 -0.71 -5.55 11.41
N GLY A 162 -0.85 -5.87 10.12
CA GLY A 162 -0.17 -7.00 9.48
C GLY A 162 -1.16 -7.92 8.77
N ARG A 163 -0.70 -9.12 8.41
CA ARG A 163 -1.51 -10.19 7.82
C ARG A 163 -1.55 -11.36 8.79
N ASP A 164 -2.68 -12.08 8.90
CA ASP A 164 -2.68 -13.36 9.63
C ASP A 164 -1.64 -14.31 9.03
N GLY A 165 -0.63 -14.60 9.85
CA GLY A 165 0.60 -15.24 9.47
C GLY A 165 1.56 -15.13 10.63
N SER A 166 1.32 -15.98 11.62
CA SER A 166 2.30 -16.43 12.59
C SER A 166 3.69 -16.55 11.95
N GLU A 167 4.65 -15.76 12.40
CA GLU A 167 6.05 -16.17 12.44
C GLU A 167 6.39 -16.27 13.94
N PRO A 168 6.90 -17.43 14.41
CA PRO A 168 7.02 -17.73 15.82
C PRO A 168 8.12 -16.88 16.46
N LEU A 169 7.86 -16.38 17.66
CA LEU A 169 8.93 -15.96 18.57
C LEU A 169 9.62 -17.23 19.10
N SER A 170 10.86 -17.42 18.61
CA SER A 170 11.97 -18.22 19.17
C SER A 170 11.86 -19.74 19.17
#